data_AF-A0A0C9YPK5-F1
#
_entry.id   AF-A0A0C9YPK5-F1
#
_cell.length_a   1.000
_cell.length_b   1.000
_cell.length_c   1.000
_cell.angle_alpha   90.00
_cell.angle_beta   90.00
_cell.angle_gamma   90.00
#
_symmetry.space_group_name_H-M   'P 1'
#
loop_
_entity.id
_entity.type
_entity.pdbx_description
1 polymer ?
#
loop_
_entity_poly.entity_id
_entity_poly.type
_entity_poly.pdbx_seq_one_letter_code
_entity_poly.pdbx_strand_id
1 'polypeptide(L)'
;MLHQEIFDEAEIFMAICRHGFSLMVADIVWSSEQAKYPLAAVSKLSHAFGDGLMGSYDGGCKFRTTLSRSTVGPRAQALNCMSLMLAFHGYAHRRLCQLCFLARYIDGTGLEDLEGCKHIL
;
A
#
# COMPACT_ATOMS: atom_id res chain seq x y z
N MET A 1 -27.99 3.11 -24.86
CA MET A 1 -26.64 3.68 -24.84
C MET A 1 -26.26 3.99 -23.38
N LEU A 2 -26.17 2.96 -22.52
CA LEU A 2 -25.98 3.09 -21.06
C LEU A 2 -24.98 2.06 -20.49
N HIS A 3 -24.22 1.37 -21.34
CA HIS A 3 -23.35 0.27 -20.91
C HIS A 3 -21.86 0.63 -20.80
N GLN A 4 -21.44 1.82 -21.25
CA GLN A 4 -20.02 2.22 -21.27
C GLN A 4 -19.57 3.03 -20.06
N GLU A 5 -20.46 3.79 -19.41
CA GLU A 5 -20.10 4.63 -18.26
C GLU A 5 -19.67 3.80 -17.02
N ILE A 6 -20.12 2.55 -16.90
CA ILE A 6 -19.81 1.67 -15.75
C ILE A 6 -18.31 1.31 -15.70
N PHE A 7 -17.58 1.46 -16.81
CA PHE A 7 -16.17 1.13 -16.95
C PHE A 7 -15.28 2.34 -17.24
N ASP A 8 -15.73 3.56 -16.90
CA ASP A 8 -14.85 4.74 -17.03
C ASP A 8 -13.68 4.62 -16.01
N GLU A 9 -12.57 4.13 -16.53
CA GLU A 9 -11.28 4.03 -15.84
C GLU A 9 -10.73 5.45 -15.62
N ALA A 10 -10.60 5.84 -14.36
CA ALA A 10 -10.01 7.11 -13.99
C ALA A 10 -8.48 6.97 -13.88
N GLU A 11 -8.00 5.93 -13.20
CA GLU A 11 -6.59 5.69 -12.88
C GLU A 11 -6.33 4.18 -12.67
N ILE A 12 -5.07 3.81 -12.41
CA ILE A 12 -4.67 2.44 -12.08
C ILE A 12 -4.08 2.43 -10.67
N PHE A 13 -4.51 1.48 -9.86
CA PHE A 13 -3.82 1.09 -8.63
C PHE A 13 -2.87 -0.07 -8.91
N MET A 14 -1.61 0.06 -8.50
CA MET A 14 -0.61 -0.98 -8.68
C MET A 14 0.15 -1.25 -7.38
N ALA A 15 0.35 -2.53 -7.08
CA ALA A 15 1.30 -3.00 -6.07
C ALA A 15 2.42 -3.76 -6.75
N ILE A 16 3.66 -3.36 -6.47
CA ILE A 16 4.88 -4.00 -7.00
C ILE A 16 5.72 -4.58 -5.88
N CYS A 17 6.55 -5.56 -6.21
CA CYS A 17 7.58 -6.03 -5.29
C CYS A 17 8.82 -5.13 -5.37
N ARG A 18 9.73 -5.29 -4.41
CA ARG A 18 11.04 -4.61 -4.39
C ARG A 18 11.93 -4.88 -5.62
N HIS A 19 11.63 -5.90 -6.41
CA HIS A 19 12.34 -6.21 -7.65
C HIS A 19 11.70 -5.54 -8.89
N GLY A 20 10.67 -4.72 -8.70
CA GLY A 20 9.97 -4.02 -9.78
C GLY A 20 8.91 -4.86 -10.52
N PHE A 21 8.63 -6.09 -10.08
CA PHE A 21 7.55 -6.89 -10.68
C PHE A 21 6.19 -6.50 -10.12
N SER A 22 5.20 -6.36 -11.02
CA SER A 22 3.81 -6.16 -10.63
C SER A 22 3.25 -7.39 -9.92
N LEU A 23 2.72 -7.19 -8.71
CA LEU A 23 2.07 -8.21 -7.89
C LEU A 23 0.56 -8.13 -7.99
N MET A 24 0.02 -6.93 -8.22
CA MET A 24 -1.40 -6.67 -8.37
C MET A 24 -1.62 -5.38 -9.16
N VAL A 25 -2.59 -5.42 -10.06
CA VAL A 25 -3.11 -4.24 -10.78
C VAL A 25 -4.63 -4.23 -10.56
N ALA A 26 -5.19 -3.05 -10.37
CA ALA A 26 -6.63 -2.85 -10.29
C ALA A 26 -7.02 -1.52 -10.93
N ASP A 27 -8.07 -1.54 -11.72
CA ASP A 27 -8.62 -0.34 -12.33
C ASP A 27 -9.35 0.49 -11.27
N ILE A 28 -9.02 1.78 -11.24
CA ILE A 28 -9.73 2.75 -10.42
C ILE A 28 -10.90 3.28 -11.23
N VAL A 29 -12.08 2.77 -10.93
CA VAL A 29 -13.32 3.16 -11.63
C VAL A 29 -14.13 4.13 -10.79
N TRP A 30 -14.60 5.23 -11.39
CA TRP A 30 -15.46 6.29 -10.82
C TRP A 30 -14.94 7.11 -9.62
N SER A 31 -14.13 6.51 -8.74
CA SER A 31 -13.65 7.14 -7.51
C SER A 31 -12.20 7.61 -7.64
N SER A 32 -11.76 8.53 -6.79
CA SER A 32 -10.32 8.74 -6.57
C SER A 32 -9.66 7.53 -5.91
N GLU A 33 -8.36 7.63 -5.69
CA GLU A 33 -7.56 6.68 -4.92
C GLU A 33 -8.06 6.54 -3.47
N GLN A 34 -8.98 5.58 -3.25
CA GLN A 34 -9.53 5.27 -1.93
C GLN A 34 -8.76 4.12 -1.27
N ALA A 35 -8.80 4.07 0.07
CA ALA A 35 -8.16 3.00 0.84
C ALA A 35 -8.67 1.58 0.53
N LYS A 36 -9.77 1.42 -0.22
CA LYS A 36 -10.27 0.11 -0.65
C LYS A 36 -9.25 -0.68 -1.48
N TYR A 37 -8.45 0.00 -2.31
CA TYR A 37 -7.43 -0.65 -3.15
C TYR A 37 -6.25 -1.18 -2.32
N PRO A 38 -5.57 -0.39 -1.47
CA PRO A 38 -4.53 -0.93 -0.61
C PRO A 38 -5.06 -1.94 0.42
N LEU A 39 -6.31 -1.84 0.88
CA LEU A 39 -6.93 -2.91 1.71
C LEU A 39 -7.09 -4.22 0.93
N ALA A 40 -7.56 -4.16 -0.31
CA ALA A 40 -7.67 -5.33 -1.17
C ALA A 40 -6.29 -5.94 -1.48
N ALA A 41 -5.27 -5.10 -1.69
CA ALA A 41 -3.89 -5.54 -1.87
C ALA A 41 -3.36 -6.27 -0.63
N VAL A 42 -3.49 -5.70 0.57
CA VAL A 42 -3.07 -6.38 1.81
C VAL A 42 -3.81 -7.71 1.98
N SER A 43 -5.12 -7.75 1.71
CA SER A 43 -5.90 -8.99 1.80
C SER A 43 -5.38 -10.09 0.86
N LYS A 44 -5.19 -9.77 -0.43
CA LYS A 44 -4.70 -10.74 -1.43
C LYS A 44 -3.25 -11.14 -1.21
N LEU A 45 -2.37 -10.17 -0.96
CA LEU A 45 -0.94 -10.41 -0.84
C LEU A 45 -0.59 -11.12 0.48
N SER A 46 -1.27 -10.81 1.58
CA SER A 46 -1.07 -11.55 2.83
C SER A 46 -1.58 -12.99 2.74
N HIS A 47 -2.54 -13.28 1.87
CA HIS A 47 -2.92 -14.66 1.53
C HIS A 47 -1.86 -15.38 0.71
N ALA A 48 -1.20 -14.69 -0.21
CA ALA A 48 -0.20 -15.28 -1.09
C ALA A 48 1.15 -15.50 -0.39
N PHE A 49 1.61 -14.52 0.40
CA PHE A 49 2.96 -14.49 0.96
C PHE A 49 3.03 -14.84 2.45
N GLY A 50 1.91 -14.72 3.17
CA GLY A 50 1.86 -15.04 4.60
C GLY A 50 2.42 -13.94 5.50
N ASP A 51 3.23 -14.34 6.47
CA ASP A 51 3.72 -13.50 7.58
C ASP A 51 4.77 -12.46 7.13
N GLY A 52 4.78 -11.31 7.79
CA GLY A 52 5.79 -10.27 7.61
C GLY A 52 5.64 -9.44 6.32
N LEU A 53 4.44 -9.39 5.73
CA LEU A 53 4.21 -8.56 4.54
C LEU A 53 4.37 -7.06 4.87
N MET A 54 5.33 -6.41 4.22
CA MET A 54 5.57 -4.97 4.33
C MET A 54 5.23 -4.26 3.02
N GLY A 55 4.43 -3.19 3.09
CA GLY A 55 4.08 -2.39 1.92
C GLY A 55 4.05 -0.90 2.22
N SER A 56 4.51 -0.08 1.28
CA SER A 56 4.32 1.37 1.30
C SER A 56 3.01 1.77 0.63
N TYR A 57 2.48 2.90 1.07
CA TYR A 57 1.33 3.55 0.44
C TYR A 57 1.44 5.06 0.64
N ASP A 58 0.87 5.85 -0.27
CA ASP A 58 0.78 7.30 -0.04
C ASP A 58 -0.13 7.57 1.16
N GLY A 59 0.42 8.20 2.19
CA GLY A 59 -0.24 8.29 3.50
C GLY A 59 -0.22 6.98 4.31
N GLY A 60 0.78 6.12 4.14
CA GLY A 60 0.95 4.85 4.87
C GLY A 60 0.79 4.93 6.40
N CYS A 61 1.16 6.07 7.02
CA CYS A 61 0.92 6.27 8.45
C CYS A 61 -0.57 6.35 8.82
N LYS A 62 -1.39 6.99 7.98
CA LYS A 62 -2.85 7.03 8.13
C LYS A 62 -3.45 5.68 7.76
N PHE A 63 -2.94 5.06 6.68
CA PHE A 63 -3.41 3.77 6.21
C PHE A 63 -3.30 2.68 7.27
N ARG A 64 -2.26 2.67 8.12
CA ARG A 64 -2.18 1.74 9.26
C ARG A 64 -3.43 1.80 10.16
N THR A 65 -3.95 2.99 10.42
CA THR A 65 -5.18 3.16 11.23
C THR A 65 -6.40 2.62 10.48
N THR A 66 -6.46 2.84 9.17
CA THR A 66 -7.53 2.29 8.32
C THR A 66 -7.47 0.77 8.29
N LEU A 67 -6.29 0.19 8.12
CA LEU A 67 -6.06 -1.26 8.09
C LEU A 67 -6.49 -1.90 9.41
N SER A 68 -6.06 -1.36 10.55
CA SER A 68 -6.40 -1.92 11.87
C SER A 68 -7.89 -1.87 12.21
N ARG A 69 -8.63 -0.92 11.62
CA ARG A 69 -10.09 -0.78 11.79
C ARG A 69 -10.91 -1.49 10.73
N SER A 70 -10.27 -2.06 9.71
CA SER A 70 -10.93 -2.76 8.63
C SER A 70 -11.23 -4.22 9.00
N THR A 71 -12.05 -4.88 8.19
CA THR A 71 -12.27 -6.33 8.27
C THR A 71 -11.00 -7.15 7.96
N VAL A 72 -10.02 -6.56 7.28
CA VAL A 72 -8.70 -7.17 6.99
C VAL A 72 -7.75 -7.06 8.19
N GLY A 73 -8.01 -6.12 9.11
CA GLY A 73 -7.16 -5.77 10.24
C GLY A 73 -6.74 -6.96 11.12
N PRO A 74 -7.66 -7.82 11.59
CA PRO A 74 -7.31 -8.96 12.42
C PRO A 74 -6.33 -9.92 11.75
N ARG A 75 -6.52 -10.19 10.45
CA ARG A 75 -5.62 -11.05 9.67
C ARG A 75 -4.27 -10.36 9.45
N ALA A 76 -4.27 -9.09 9.08
CA ALA A 76 -3.06 -8.31 8.90
C ALA A 76 -2.22 -8.27 10.18
N GLN A 77 -2.86 -8.12 11.34
CA GLN A 77 -2.19 -8.18 12.63
C GLN A 77 -1.63 -9.57 12.94
N ALA A 78 -2.39 -10.64 12.68
CA ALA A 78 -1.94 -12.01 12.90
C ALA A 78 -0.75 -12.42 12.01
N LEU A 79 -0.62 -11.79 10.84
CA LEU A 79 0.46 -12.01 9.87
C LEU A 79 1.54 -10.91 9.92
N ASN A 80 1.60 -10.14 11.01
CA ASN A 80 2.58 -9.07 11.22
C ASN A 80 2.73 -8.12 10.02
N CYS A 81 1.63 -7.84 9.31
CA CYS A 81 1.65 -6.98 8.15
C CYS A 81 1.93 -5.54 8.57
N MET A 82 2.85 -4.87 7.88
CA MET A 82 3.25 -3.49 8.18
C MET A 82 2.98 -2.55 7.02
N SER A 83 2.37 -1.41 7.36
CA SER A 83 2.19 -0.28 6.46
C SER A 83 3.32 0.72 6.69
N LEU A 84 4.10 0.98 5.64
CA LEU A 84 5.26 1.86 5.62
C LEU A 84 4.94 3.16 4.86
N MET A 85 5.80 4.16 5.02
CA MET A 85 5.74 5.41 4.25
C MET A 85 6.83 5.44 3.18
N LEU A 86 6.50 6.08 2.06
CA LEU A 86 7.42 6.48 1.00
C LEU A 86 8.47 7.46 1.54
N ALA A 87 9.71 7.40 1.04
CA ALA A 87 10.79 8.25 1.52
C ALA A 87 10.50 9.76 1.29
N PHE A 88 10.02 10.13 0.10
CA PHE A 88 9.75 11.51 -0.31
C PHE A 88 8.83 12.25 0.66
N HIS A 89 7.71 11.64 1.04
CA HIS A 89 6.77 12.23 2.00
C HIS A 89 7.17 11.96 3.45
N GLY A 90 7.83 10.84 3.72
CA GLY A 90 8.14 10.40 5.07
C GLY A 90 8.96 11.43 5.87
N TYR A 91 9.95 12.09 5.25
CA TYR A 91 10.76 13.11 5.92
C TYR A 91 10.00 14.41 6.25
N ALA A 92 8.89 14.69 5.55
CA ALA A 92 8.03 15.85 5.85
C ALA A 92 7.06 15.60 7.03
N HIS A 93 6.94 14.36 7.51
CA HIS A 93 6.06 14.03 8.64
C HIS A 93 6.73 14.31 10.00
N ARG A 94 5.89 14.34 11.06
CA ARG A 94 6.37 14.40 12.44
C ARG A 94 7.30 13.24 12.77
N ARG A 95 8.28 13.49 13.65
CA ARG A 95 9.30 12.53 14.09
C ARG A 95 8.75 11.15 14.47
N LEU A 96 7.61 11.10 15.17
CA LEU A 96 7.00 9.81 15.54
C LEU A 96 6.57 8.98 14.32
N CYS A 97 6.03 9.61 13.28
CA CYS A 97 5.69 8.88 12.06
C CYS A 97 6.96 8.42 11.33
N GLN A 98 8.00 9.23 11.32
CA GLN A 98 9.29 8.85 10.74
C GLN A 98 9.84 7.58 11.40
N LEU A 99 9.93 7.57 12.72
CA LEU A 99 10.50 6.44 13.47
C LEU A 99 9.67 5.15 13.35
N CYS A 100 8.35 5.27 13.18
CA CYS A 100 7.46 4.10 13.12
C CYS A 100 7.21 3.56 11.70
N PHE A 101 7.46 4.34 10.65
CA PHE A 101 7.00 4.01 9.29
C PHE A 101 8.00 4.24 8.17
N LEU A 102 9.10 4.96 8.38
CA LEU A 102 10.14 5.04 7.36
C LEU A 102 10.89 3.72 7.30
N ALA A 103 10.99 3.16 6.10
CA ALA A 103 11.72 1.91 5.83
C ALA A 103 13.12 1.89 6.45
N ARG A 104 13.83 3.02 6.42
CA ARG A 104 15.16 3.19 7.04
C ARG A 104 15.26 2.72 8.50
N TYR A 105 14.17 2.79 9.27
CA TYR A 105 14.15 2.43 10.68
C TYR A 105 13.45 1.09 10.97
N ILE A 106 13.08 0.34 9.93
CA ILE A 106 12.36 -0.94 10.05
C ILE A 106 13.25 -2.06 9.51
N ASP A 107 13.51 -3.06 10.36
CA ASP A 107 14.30 -4.21 9.97
C ASP A 107 13.60 -5.03 8.88
N GLY A 108 14.37 -5.56 7.94
CA GLY A 108 13.89 -6.41 6.85
C GLY A 108 13.50 -5.68 5.56
N THR A 109 13.41 -4.35 5.54
CA THR A 109 13.08 -3.60 4.32
C THR A 109 14.25 -3.44 3.36
N GLY A 110 15.49 -3.47 3.86
CA GLY A 110 16.68 -3.13 3.07
C GLY A 110 16.77 -1.65 2.73
N LEU A 111 17.65 -1.30 1.78
CA LEU A 111 17.86 0.07 1.30
C LEU A 111 16.85 0.40 0.19
N GLU A 112 15.59 0.62 0.58
CA GLU A 112 14.49 0.95 -0.33
C GLU A 112 13.91 2.33 0.02
N ASP A 113 13.58 3.12 -0.99
CA ASP A 113 12.75 4.33 -0.86
C ASP A 113 11.24 4.03 -0.89
N LEU A 114 10.91 2.82 -1.37
CA LEU A 114 9.58 2.28 -1.60
C LEU A 114 8.74 3.05 -2.63
N GLU A 115 9.39 3.81 -3.52
CA GLU A 115 8.77 4.69 -4.52
C GLU A 115 8.63 4.04 -5.90
N GLY A 116 8.94 2.75 -6.06
CA GLY A 116 9.02 2.13 -7.38
C GLY A 116 7.76 2.25 -8.25
N CYS A 117 6.55 2.35 -7.68
CA CYS A 117 5.33 2.60 -8.47
C CYS A 117 5.36 3.96 -9.21
N LYS A 118 6.13 4.93 -8.72
CA LYS A 118 6.32 6.26 -9.35
C LYS A 118 7.33 6.24 -10.50
N HIS A 119 8.08 5.15 -10.67
CA HIS A 119 9.06 5.00 -11.77
C HIS A 119 8.55 4.12 -12.92
N ILE A 120 7.36 3.52 -12.77
CA ILE A 120 6.76 2.60 -13.75
C ILE A 120 5.68 3.28 -14.59
N LEU A 121 5.13 4.41 -14.13
CA LEU A 121 4.10 5.21 -14.80
C LEU A 121 4.66 6.51 -15.35
#